data_AF-A0A957D1I6-F1
#
_entry.id   AF-A0A957D1I6-F1
#
_cell.length_a   1.000
_cell.length_b   1.000
_cell.length_c   1.000
_cell.angle_alpha   90.00
_cell.angle_beta   90.00
_cell.angle_gamma   90.00
#
_symmetry.space_group_name_H-M   'P 1'
#
loop_
_entity.id
_entity.type
_entity.pdbx_description
1 polymer ?
#
loop_
_entity_poly.entity_id
_entity_poly.type
_entity_poly.pdbx_seq_one_letter_code
_entity_poly.pdbx_strand_id
1 'polypeptide(L)' 'MNEETLLKRLRVRDPEAFRYLFETTSDKLYRVAVGLLRDEAEAEGVVQDTFLRLFEKLDQFEGRSKVSTWLYRVAYNLA' A
#
# COMPACT_ATOMS: atom_id res chain seq x y z
N MET A 1 -2.57 15.01 -2.70
CA MET A 1 -1.15 15.18 -2.28
C MET A 1 -0.28 14.77 -3.45
N ASN A 2 0.81 15.48 -3.77
CA ASN A 2 1.74 15.01 -4.81
C ASN A 2 2.68 13.91 -4.26
N GLU A 3 3.33 13.16 -5.15
CA GLU A 3 4.15 11.99 -4.78
C GLU A 3 5.32 12.35 -3.86
N GLU A 4 6.02 13.45 -4.14
CA GLU A 4 7.18 13.87 -3.35
C GLU A 4 6.78 14.25 -1.92
N THR A 5 5.69 15.02 -1.77
CA THR A 5 5.15 15.40 -0.47
C THR A 5 4.66 14.18 0.29
N LEU A 6 3.98 13.26 -0.39
CA LEU A 6 3.51 12.01 0.19
C LEU A 6 4.68 11.21 0.73
N LEU A 7 5.74 11.01 -0.05
CA LEU A 7 6.90 10.24 0.38
C LEU A 7 7.61 10.87 1.58
N LYS A 8 7.80 12.20 1.58
CA LYS A 8 8.39 12.92 2.72
C LYS A 8 7.57 12.73 4.00
N ARG A 9 6.24 12.85 3.91
CA ARG A 9 5.34 12.72 5.07
C ARG A 9 5.23 11.27 5.55
N LEU A 10 5.19 10.30 4.64
CA LEU A 10 5.23 8.88 4.99
C LEU A 10 6.50 8.58 5.78
N ARG A 11 7.68 9.06 5.34
CA ARG A 11 8.97 8.76 5.99
C ARG A 11 9.03 9.21 7.45
N VAL A 12 8.34 10.30 7.79
CA VAL A 12 8.22 10.78 9.19
C VAL A 12 7.02 10.16 9.94
N ARG A 13 6.43 9.10 9.38
CA ARG A 13 5.29 8.35 9.96
C ARG A 13 4.05 9.22 10.21
N ASP A 14 3.82 10.20 9.34
CA ASP A 14 2.66 11.09 9.43
C ASP A 14 1.35 10.30 9.22
N PRO A 15 0.46 10.24 10.24
CA PRO A 15 -0.80 9.51 10.15
C PRO A 15 -1.70 9.97 9.00
N GLU A 16 -1.69 11.26 8.66
CA GLU A 16 -2.52 11.79 7.57
C GLU A 16 -2.01 11.34 6.20
N ALA A 17 -0.70 11.16 6.04
CA ALA A 17 -0.12 10.63 4.81
C ALA A 17 -0.47 9.14 4.63
N PHE A 18 -0.43 8.37 5.71
CA PHE A 18 -0.87 6.97 5.70
C PHE A 18 -2.37 6.87 5.41
N ARG A 19 -3.21 7.68 6.06
CA ARG A 19 -4.66 7.73 5.79
C ARG A 19 -4.94 8.06 4.33
N TYR A 20 -4.33 9.13 3.81
CA TYR A 20 -4.49 9.53 2.42
C TYR A 20 -4.11 8.39 1.44
N LEU A 21 -2.98 7.74 1.68
CA LEU A 21 -2.55 6.62 0.85
C LEU A 21 -3.51 5.43 0.94
N PHE A 22 -3.97 5.11 2.15
CA PHE A 22 -4.94 4.05 2.38
C PHE A 22 -6.24 4.32 1.63
N GLU A 23 -6.89 5.46 1.88
CA GLU A 23 -8.16 5.84 1.24
C GLU A 23 -8.09 5.87 -0.29
N THR A 24 -6.93 6.25 -0.85
CA THR A 24 -6.77 6.36 -2.31
C THR A 24 -6.41 5.05 -3.02
N THR A 25 -5.99 4.02 -2.28
CA THR A 25 -5.46 2.78 -2.88
C THR A 25 -6.07 1.48 -2.36
N SER A 26 -6.59 1.44 -1.13
CA SER A 26 -7.04 0.20 -0.46
C SER A 26 -8.10 -0.54 -1.26
N ASP A 27 -9.14 0.15 -1.72
CA ASP A 27 -10.24 -0.39 -2.52
C ASP A 27 -9.76 -1.01 -3.85
N LYS A 28 -8.71 -0.45 -4.46
CA LYS A 28 -8.14 -1.05 -5.67
C LYS A 28 -7.27 -2.26 -5.38
N LEU A 29 -6.53 -2.26 -4.27
CA LEU A 29 -5.74 -3.42 -3.83
C LEU A 29 -6.67 -4.57 -3.44
N TYR A 30 -7.75 -4.27 -2.73
CA TYR A 30 -8.79 -5.22 -2.35
C TYR A 30 -9.39 -5.92 -3.57
N ARG A 31 -9.82 -5.16 -4.59
CA ARG A 31 -10.35 -5.74 -5.83
C ARG A 31 -9.35 -6.64 -6.56
N VAL A 32 -8.06 -6.30 -6.53
CA VAL A 32 -7.02 -7.15 -7.12
C VAL A 32 -6.89 -8.45 -6.32
N ALA A 33 -6.79 -8.36 -4.99
CA ALA A 33 -6.65 -9.51 -4.12
C ALA A 33 -7.87 -10.45 -4.22
N VAL A 34 -9.09 -9.93 -4.19
CA VAL A 34 -10.32 -10.72 -4.40
C VAL A 34 -10.32 -11.42 -5.76
N GLY A 35 -9.86 -10.74 -6.82
CA GLY A 35 -9.77 -11.32 -8.16
C GLY A 35 -8.79 -12.50 -8.26
N LEU A 36 -7.75 -12.50 -7.43
CA LEU A 36 -6.71 -13.54 -7.39
C LEU A 36 -7.11 -14.70 -6.46
N LEU A 37 -7.52 -14.38 -5.24
CA LEU A 37 -7.79 -15.35 -4.17
C LEU A 37 -9.19 -15.94 -4.24
N ARG A 38 -10.17 -15.17 -4.71
CA ARG A 38 -11.60 -15.50 -4.66
C ARG A 38 -12.13 -15.76 -3.24
N ASP A 39 -11.44 -15.22 -2.24
CA ASP A 39 -11.82 -15.20 -0.84
C ASP A 39 -11.73 -13.76 -0.31
N GLU A 40 -12.82 -13.23 0.22
CA GLU A 40 -12.90 -11.85 0.70
C GLU A 40 -12.08 -11.64 1.98
N ALA A 41 -12.10 -12.61 2.90
CA ALA A 41 -11.38 -12.49 4.18
C ALA A 41 -9.87 -12.56 3.97
N GLU A 42 -9.41 -13.46 3.09
CA GLU A 42 -7.99 -13.53 2.73
C GLU A 42 -7.55 -12.26 1.97
N ALA A 43 -8.40 -11.72 1.09
CA ALA A 43 -8.13 -10.48 0.40
C ALA A 43 -8.02 -9.26 1.35
N GLU A 44 -8.87 -9.16 2.36
CA GLU A 44 -8.73 -8.15 3.42
C GLU A 44 -7.39 -8.29 4.15
N GLY A 45 -6.99 -9.52 4.48
CA GLY A 45 -5.70 -9.83 5.08
C GLY A 45 -4.53 -9.36 4.21
N VAL A 46 -4.56 -9.64 2.90
CA VAL A 46 -3.53 -9.18 1.94
C VAL A 46 -3.42 -7.65 1.91
N VAL A 47 -4.54 -6.93 1.95
CA VAL A 47 -4.52 -5.46 2.00
C VAL A 47 -3.84 -4.99 3.28
N GLN A 48 -4.22 -5.55 4.43
CA GLN A 48 -3.60 -5.20 5.72
C GLN A 48 -2.09 -5.46 5.72
N ASP A 49 -1.67 -6.67 5.32
CA ASP A 49 -0.26 -7.06 5.24
C ASP A 49 0.53 -6.19 4.27
N THR A 50 -0.09 -5.75 3.17
CA THR A 50 0.54 -4.83 2.22
C THR A 50 0.89 -3.49 2.86
N PHE A 51 -0.02 -2.91 3.65
CA PHE A 51 0.24 -1.66 4.37
C PHE A 51 1.20 -1.85 5.56
N LEU A 52 1.17 -3.00 6.23
CA LEU A 52 2.17 -3.34 7.26
C LEU A 52 3.58 -3.40 6.64
N ARG A 53 3.74 -4.10 5.51
CA ARG A 53 5.01 -4.15 4.78
C ARG A 53 5.46 -2.80 4.27
N LEU A 54 4.53 -1.93 3.85
CA LEU A 54 4.86 -0.54 3.54
C LEU A 54 5.48 0.13 4.75
N PHE A 55 4.84 0.01 5.92
CA PHE A 55 5.34 0.60 7.14
C PHE A 55 6.76 0.07 7.46
N GLU A 56 6.99 -1.24 7.44
CA GLU A 56 8.30 -1.81 7.74
C GLU A 56 9.41 -1.42 6.75
N LYS A 57 9.08 -1.32 5.46
CA LYS A 57 10.07 -1.14 4.38
C LYS A 57 10.15 0.28 3.84
N LEU A 58 9.40 1.21 4.41
CA LEU A 58 9.31 2.57 3.90
C LEU A 58 10.68 3.27 3.79
N ASP A 59 11.54 3.06 4.78
CA ASP A 59 12.86 3.67 4.85
C ASP A 59 13.80 3.11 3.75
N GLN A 60 13.49 1.94 3.21
CA GLN A 60 14.20 1.31 2.08
C GLN A 60 13.60 1.71 0.73
N PHE A 61 12.51 2.47 0.71
CA PHE A 61 11.86 2.88 -0.53
C PHE A 61 12.62 4.05 -1.17
N GLU A 62 13.32 3.74 -2.27
CA GLU A 62 14.17 4.68 -3.01
C GLU A 62 13.40 5.68 -3.89
N GLY A 63 12.08 5.56 -4.02
CA GLY A 63 11.28 6.50 -4.83
C GLY A 63 11.43 6.33 -6.35
N ARG A 64 11.96 5.19 -6.81
CA ARG A 64 12.10 4.87 -8.25
C ARG A 64 10.77 4.56 -8.96
N SER A 65 9.69 4.40 -8.20
CA SER A 65 8.31 4.24 -8.69
C SER A 65 7.37 5.06 -7.80
N LYS A 66 6.10 5.14 -8.17
CA LYS A 66 5.07 5.59 -7.23
C LYS A 66 4.94 4.59 -6.08
N VAL A 67 4.60 5.07 -4.89
CA VAL A 67 4.31 4.23 -3.72
C VAL A 67 3.14 3.29 -4.03
N SER A 68 2.09 3.78 -4.70
CA SER A 68 0.94 2.97 -5.12
C SER A 68 1.36 1.80 -6.02
N THR A 69 2.26 2.01 -6.99
CA THR A 69 2.80 0.93 -7.83
C THR A 69 3.53 -0.13 -7.01
N TRP A 70 4.29 0.28 -6.00
CA TRP A 70 4.95 -0.66 -5.11
C TRP A 70 3.95 -1.46 -4.26
N LEU A 71 2.89 -0.82 -3.75
CA LEU A 71 1.81 -1.50 -3.04
C LEU A 71 1.12 -2.56 -3.89
N TYR A 72 0.81 -2.25 -5.15
CA TYR A 72 0.24 -3.23 -6.08
C TYR A 72 1.12 -4.47 -6.24
N ARG A 73 2.44 -4.28 -6.39
CA ARG A 73 3.38 -5.39 -6.51
C ARG A 73 3.41 -6.23 -5.22
N VAL A 74 3.35 -5.58 -4.06
CA VAL A 74 3.36 -6.29 -2.77
C VAL A 74 2.07 -7.09 -2.59
N ALA A 75 0.91 -6.48 -2.84
CA ALA A 75 -0.40 -7.16 -2.75
C ALA A 75 -0.49 -8.33 -3.73
N TYR A 76 -0.05 -8.14 -4.98
CA TYR A 76 -0.02 -9.21 -5.98
C TYR A 76 0.89 -10.38 -5.57
N ASN A 77 2.00 -10.11 -4.88
CA ASN A 77 2.91 -11.17 -4.41
C ASN A 77 2.43 -11.86 -3.11
N LEU A 78 1.42 -11.29 -2.44
CA LEU A 78 0.85 -11.80 -1.20
C LEU A 78 -0.42 -12.64 -1.44
N ALA A 79 -1.19 -12.25 -2.47
CA ALA A 79 -2.31 -13.02 -3.00
C ALA A 79 -1.82 -14.23 -3.82
#